data_AF-A0ABC9QUA5-F1
#
_entry.id   AF-A0ABC9QUA5-F1
#
_cell.length_a   1.000
_cell.length_b   1.000
_cell.length_c   1.000
_cell.angle_alpha   90.00
_cell.angle_beta   90.00
_cell.angle_gamma   90.00
#
_symmetry.space_group_name_H-M   'P 1'
#
loop_
_entity.id
_entity.type
_entity.pdbx_description
1 polymer ?
#
loop_
_entity_poly.entity_id
_entity_poly.type
_entity_poly.pdbx_seq_one_letter_code
_entity_poly.pdbx_strand_id
1 'polypeptide(L)'
;MDTQHSNVFTSSTNSSNPIPKEDKVLEREITTVIRDVLSDLKTNFKLQKAQVKKNVRDMGIANKQEILKHTHERLQSILTDAKEQIRVSIEKMESKEESVVVPIEEDTENKQGNE
;
A
#
# COMPACT_ATOMS: atom_id res chain seq x y z
N MET A 1 -19.72 -8.53 -46.05
CA MET A 1 -19.09 -7.34 -46.66
C MET A 1 -19.97 -6.15 -46.30
N ASP A 2 -19.60 -5.10 -45.56
CA ASP A 2 -18.37 -4.71 -44.88
C ASP A 2 -18.71 -3.54 -43.94
N THR A 3 -18.14 -3.62 -42.73
CA THR A 3 -17.56 -2.55 -41.90
C THR A 3 -18.17 -1.14 -41.74
N GLN A 4 -18.28 -0.78 -40.46
CA GLN A 4 -17.90 0.52 -39.85
C GLN A 4 -18.87 1.71 -39.95
N HIS A 5 -19.61 1.93 -38.87
CA HIS A 5 -19.77 3.28 -38.33
C HIS A 5 -19.17 3.35 -36.93
N SER A 6 -18.10 4.12 -36.88
CA SER A 6 -17.20 4.41 -35.77
C SER A 6 -17.95 4.89 -34.51
N ASN A 7 -17.69 4.23 -33.39
CA ASN A 7 -17.89 4.78 -32.06
C ASN A 7 -17.00 6.01 -31.90
N VAL A 8 -17.58 7.21 -31.88
CA VAL A 8 -16.91 8.39 -31.35
C VAL A 8 -17.57 8.74 -30.01
N PHE A 9 -17.17 7.99 -28.99
CA PHE A 9 -17.32 8.41 -27.60
C PHE A 9 -16.19 9.43 -27.34
N THR A 10 -16.46 10.73 -27.49
CA THR A 10 -15.54 11.75 -26.99
C THR A 10 -15.71 11.85 -25.47
N SER A 11 -15.10 10.91 -24.75
CA SER A 11 -14.88 11.10 -23.31
C SER A 11 -13.86 12.23 -23.13
N SER A 12 -14.38 13.43 -22.86
CA SER A 12 -13.63 14.60 -22.46
C SER A 12 -12.91 14.32 -21.14
N THR A 13 -11.65 13.93 -21.20
CA THR A 13 -10.79 13.79 -20.02
C THR A 13 -9.88 15.01 -19.90
N ASN A 14 -10.48 16.17 -19.61
CA ASN A 14 -9.74 17.31 -19.07
C ASN A 14 -10.53 17.87 -17.88
N SER A 15 -10.70 17.04 -16.86
CA SER A 15 -10.93 17.51 -15.49
C SER A 15 -9.56 17.76 -14.86
N SER A 16 -9.00 18.93 -15.11
CA SER A 16 -7.81 19.43 -14.43
C SER A 16 -8.19 20.11 -13.12
N ASN A 17 -9.10 19.51 -12.33
CA ASN A 17 -9.28 19.99 -10.97
C ASN A 17 -8.03 19.60 -10.18
N PRO A 18 -7.32 20.57 -9.58
CA PRO A 18 -6.18 20.25 -8.75
C PRO A 18 -6.68 19.38 -7.60
N ILE A 19 -6.10 18.19 -7.50
CA ILE A 19 -6.27 17.29 -6.36
C ILE A 19 -6.09 18.12 -5.07
N PRO A 20 -7.07 18.08 -4.12
CA PRO A 20 -6.96 18.71 -2.81
C PRO A 20 -5.59 18.48 -2.16
N LYS A 21 -5.13 19.42 -1.32
CA LYS A 21 -3.77 19.32 -0.75
C LYS A 21 -3.65 18.10 0.17
N GLU A 22 -4.74 17.72 0.81
CA GLU A 22 -4.93 16.60 1.72
C GLU A 22 -4.73 15.27 0.96
N ASP A 23 -5.38 15.12 -0.19
CA ASP A 23 -5.22 13.96 -1.08
C ASP A 23 -3.76 13.82 -1.57
N LYS A 24 -3.04 14.92 -1.79
CA LYS A 24 -1.60 14.89 -2.16
C LYS A 24 -0.70 14.45 -1.00
N VAL A 25 -1.11 14.68 0.25
CA VAL A 25 -0.36 14.21 1.43
C VAL A 25 -0.59 12.70 1.58
N LEU A 26 -1.84 12.26 1.52
CA LEU A 26 -2.19 10.84 1.57
C LEU A 26 -1.52 10.04 0.45
N GLU A 27 -1.52 10.55 -0.79
CA GLU A 27 -0.84 9.92 -1.93
C GLU A 27 0.67 9.73 -1.68
N ARG A 28 1.33 10.71 -1.05
CA ARG A 28 2.76 10.61 -0.68
C ARG A 28 2.99 9.58 0.41
N GLU A 29 2.11 9.50 1.40
CA GLU A 29 2.20 8.52 2.48
C GLU A 29 2.03 7.09 1.93
N ILE A 30 1.01 6.85 1.11
CA ILE A 30 0.79 5.57 0.42
C ILE A 30 2.01 5.21 -0.45
N THR A 31 2.50 6.17 -1.24
CA THR A 31 3.68 5.97 -2.09
C THR A 31 4.91 5.57 -1.28
N THR A 32 5.08 6.14 -0.09
CA THR A 32 6.20 5.82 0.81
C THR A 32 6.10 4.39 1.32
N VAL A 33 4.93 3.98 1.81
CA VAL A 33 4.68 2.60 2.26
C VAL A 33 4.95 1.60 1.14
N ILE A 34 4.47 1.86 -0.07
CA ILE A 34 4.72 0.98 -1.23
C ILE A 34 6.22 0.85 -1.49
N ARG A 35 6.97 1.96 -1.48
CA ARG A 35 8.42 1.94 -1.73
C ARG A 35 9.17 1.15 -0.67
N ASP A 36 8.81 1.34 0.59
CA ASP A 36 9.46 0.65 1.71
C ASP A 36 9.23 -0.85 1.62
N VAL A 37 7.98 -1.27 1.45
CA VAL A 37 7.62 -2.69 1.30
C VAL A 37 8.31 -3.32 0.08
N LEU A 38 8.36 -2.61 -1.06
CA LEU A 38 9.06 -3.10 -2.25
C LEU A 38 10.58 -3.21 -2.04
N SER A 39 11.17 -2.28 -1.28
CA SER A 39 12.60 -2.30 -0.93
C SER A 39 12.92 -3.52 -0.07
N ASP A 40 12.10 -3.79 0.94
CA ASP A 40 12.24 -4.92 1.84
C ASP A 40 12.05 -6.25 1.11
N LEU A 41 11.01 -6.36 0.28
CA LEU A 41 10.79 -7.51 -0.59
C LEU A 41 12.00 -7.76 -1.47
N LYS A 42 12.50 -6.74 -2.17
CA LYS A 42 13.67 -6.86 -3.06
C LYS A 42 14.90 -7.38 -2.32
N THR A 43 15.12 -6.91 -1.09
CA THR A 43 16.23 -7.37 -0.24
C THR A 43 16.04 -8.84 0.17
N ASN A 44 14.86 -9.19 0.66
CA ASN A 44 14.53 -10.56 1.07
C ASN A 44 14.62 -11.56 -0.08
N PHE A 45 14.14 -11.21 -1.27
CA PHE A 45 14.26 -12.04 -2.48
C PHE A 45 15.71 -12.25 -2.89
N LYS A 46 16.58 -11.22 -2.80
CA LYS A 46 18.01 -11.38 -3.10
C LYS A 46 18.68 -12.38 -2.16
N LEU A 47 18.30 -12.39 -0.88
CA LEU A 47 18.85 -13.31 0.12
C LEU A 47 18.47 -14.77 -0.16
N GLN A 48 17.34 -15.03 -0.83
CA GLN A 48 16.91 -16.39 -1.17
C GLN A 48 17.93 -17.15 -2.00
N LYS A 49 18.62 -16.48 -2.93
CA LYS A 49 19.66 -17.12 -3.75
C LYS A 49 20.79 -17.67 -2.89
N ALA A 50 21.25 -16.90 -1.91
CA ALA A 50 22.29 -17.35 -0.99
C ALA A 50 21.80 -18.48 -0.09
N GLN A 51 20.55 -18.39 0.38
CA GLN A 51 19.94 -19.37 1.24
C GLN A 51 19.69 -20.72 0.53
N VAL A 52 19.25 -20.71 -0.73
CA VAL A 52 19.11 -21.93 -1.54
C VAL A 52 20.47 -22.60 -1.74
N LYS A 53 21.52 -21.83 -2.04
CA LYS A 53 22.89 -22.37 -2.15
C LYS A 53 23.35 -23.01 -0.83
N LYS A 54 23.03 -22.39 0.30
CA LYS A 54 23.30 -22.96 1.63
C LYS A 54 22.54 -24.28 1.81
N ASN A 55 21.23 -24.30 1.56
CA ASN A 55 20.41 -25.50 1.69
C ASN A 55 20.93 -26.65 0.81
N VAL A 56 21.39 -26.38 -0.42
CA VAL A 56 21.99 -27.40 -1.29
C VAL A 56 23.29 -27.97 -0.71
N ARG A 57 24.12 -27.14 -0.06
CA ARG A 57 25.34 -27.63 0.61
C ARG A 57 25.03 -28.45 1.85
N ASP A 58 24.08 -27.98 2.65
CA ASP A 58 23.78 -28.58 3.95
C ASP A 58 22.97 -29.89 3.81
N MET A 59 22.02 -29.93 2.88
CA MET A 59 21.13 -31.09 2.67
C MET A 59 21.61 -32.00 1.53
N GLY A 60 22.48 -31.52 0.65
CA GLY A 60 22.90 -32.22 -0.56
C GLY A 60 21.87 -32.14 -1.70
N ILE A 61 22.37 -32.20 -2.94
CA ILE A 61 21.54 -32.02 -4.15
C ILE A 61 20.49 -33.13 -4.37
N ALA A 62 20.70 -34.30 -3.75
CA ALA A 62 19.73 -35.40 -3.80
C ALA A 62 18.38 -35.02 -3.16
N ASN A 63 18.39 -34.13 -2.16
CA ASN A 63 17.20 -33.68 -1.43
C ASN A 63 16.52 -32.45 -2.07
N LYS A 64 16.63 -32.30 -3.39
CA LYS A 64 16.12 -31.13 -4.15
C LYS A 64 14.65 -30.79 -3.86
N GLN A 65 13.79 -31.79 -3.67
CA GLN A 65 12.35 -31.55 -3.46
C GLN A 65 12.09 -30.89 -2.11
N GLU A 66 12.82 -31.29 -1.08
CA GLU A 66 12.71 -30.69 0.24
C GLU A 66 13.28 -29.27 0.27
N ILE A 67 14.41 -29.05 -0.43
CA ILE A 67 14.98 -27.71 -0.61
C ILE A 67 13.99 -26.77 -1.31
N LEU A 68 13.30 -27.26 -2.36
CA LEU A 68 12.27 -26.49 -3.05
C LEU A 68 11.09 -26.18 -2.14
N LYS A 69 10.61 -27.16 -1.36
CA LYS A 69 9.53 -26.97 -0.38
C LYS A 69 9.88 -25.88 0.63
N HIS A 70 11.04 -25.96 1.28
CA HIS A 70 11.47 -24.93 2.24
C HIS A 70 11.65 -23.56 1.60
N THR A 71 12.10 -23.51 0.36
CA THR A 71 12.23 -22.24 -0.37
C THR A 71 10.86 -21.65 -0.66
N HIS A 72 9.90 -22.48 -1.08
CA HIS A 72 8.53 -22.05 -1.31
C HIS A 72 7.86 -21.52 -0.04
N GLU A 73 7.94 -22.26 1.06
CA GLU A 73 7.40 -21.84 2.37
C GLU A 73 7.98 -20.49 2.81
N ARG A 74 9.29 -20.31 2.66
CA ARG A 74 9.96 -19.05 3.01
C ARG A 74 9.53 -17.88 2.11
N LEU A 75 9.36 -18.13 0.82
CA LEU A 75 8.85 -17.12 -0.12
C LEU A 75 7.41 -16.73 0.20
N GLN A 76 6.57 -17.69 0.58
CA GLN A 76 5.22 -17.41 1.03
C GLN A 76 5.22 -16.56 2.30
N SER A 77 6.07 -16.88 3.29
CA SER A 77 6.22 -16.07 4.51
C SER A 77 6.57 -14.62 4.18
N ILE A 78 7.59 -14.39 3.33
CA ILE A 78 8.01 -13.05 2.92
C ILE A 78 6.85 -12.24 2.30
N LEU A 79 6.04 -12.89 1.46
CA LEU A 79 4.89 -12.24 0.83
C LEU A 79 3.76 -11.97 1.83
N THR A 80 3.54 -12.87 2.79
CA THR A 80 2.55 -12.69 3.86
C THR A 80 2.94 -11.53 4.77
N ASP A 81 4.22 -11.46 5.17
CA ASP A 81 4.74 -10.38 6.02
C ASP A 81 4.60 -9.02 5.32
N ALA A 82 4.90 -8.96 4.02
CA ALA A 82 4.73 -7.74 3.23
C ALA A 82 3.26 -7.30 3.13
N LYS A 83 2.33 -8.24 2.99
CA LYS A 83 0.88 -7.93 3.01
C LYS A 83 0.46 -7.36 4.35
N GLU A 84 0.93 -7.96 5.45
CA GLU A 84 0.59 -7.49 6.79
C GLU A 84 1.18 -6.10 7.06
N GLN A 85 2.42 -5.84 6.62
CA GLN A 85 3.04 -4.52 6.72
C GLN A 85 2.24 -3.44 5.98
N ILE A 86 1.73 -3.75 4.78
CA ILE A 86 0.83 -2.85 4.04
C ILE A 86 -0.45 -2.63 4.84
N ARG A 87 -1.11 -3.70 5.30
CA ARG A 87 -2.36 -3.63 6.07
C ARG A 87 -2.23 -2.75 7.31
N VAL A 88 -1.23 -3.03 8.15
CA VAL A 88 -0.95 -2.26 9.38
C VAL A 88 -0.61 -0.80 9.06
N SER A 89 0.05 -0.53 7.94
CA SER A 89 0.39 0.84 7.56
C SER A 89 -0.84 1.62 7.09
N ILE A 90 -1.76 0.98 6.36
CA ILE A 90 -3.03 1.58 5.94
C ILE A 90 -3.93 1.85 7.16
N GLU A 91 -4.09 0.87 8.06
CA GLU A 91 -4.89 1.03 9.29
C GLU A 91 -4.40 2.23 10.14
N LYS A 92 -3.08 2.47 10.19
CA LYS A 92 -2.48 3.63 10.86
C LYS A 92 -2.77 4.96 10.17
N MET A 93 -2.95 4.97 8.85
CA MET A 93 -3.32 6.18 8.10
C MET A 93 -4.79 6.52 8.35
N GLU A 94 -5.69 5.54 8.25
CA GLU A 94 -7.12 5.69 8.51
C GLU A 94 -7.39 6.20 9.95
N SER A 95 -6.69 5.62 10.94
CA SER A 95 -6.83 6.03 12.35
C SER A 95 -6.37 7.46 12.64
N LYS A 96 -5.52 8.06 11.79
CA LYS A 96 -5.09 9.46 11.94
C LYS A 96 -6.11 10.45 11.39
N GLU A 97 -6.85 10.07 10.34
CA GLU A 97 -7.88 10.92 9.73
C GLU A 97 -9.10 11.08 10.65
N GLU A 98 -9.41 10.06 11.47
CA GLU A 98 -10.57 10.08 12.38
C GLU A 98 -10.36 10.94 13.66
N SER A 99 -9.14 11.41 13.92
CA SER A 99 -8.78 12.15 15.14
C SER A 99 -8.96 13.69 15.03
N VAL A 100 -9.47 14.22 13.93
CA VAL A 100 -9.74 15.66 13.79
C VAL A 100 -11.08 16.00 14.47
N VAL A 101 -11.08 16.01 15.80
CA VAL A 101 -12.16 16.60 16.60
C VAL A 101 -12.05 18.11 16.48
N VAL A 102 -12.94 18.72 15.70
CA VAL A 102 -13.10 20.18 15.65
C VAL A 102 -13.65 20.63 17.01
N PRO A 103 -12.96 21.50 17.78
CA PRO A 103 -13.57 22.15 18.93
C PRO A 103 -14.73 23.01 18.41
N ILE A 104 -15.95 22.68 18.81
CA ILE A 104 -17.08 23.59 18.66
C ILE A 104 -16.88 24.63 19.76
N GLU A 105 -16.45 25.83 19.40
CA GLU A 105 -16.60 26.99 20.26
C GLU A 105 -18.12 27.26 20.38
N GLU A 106 -18.71 26.83 21.48
CA GLU A 106 -20.05 27.27 21.87
C GLU A 106 -19.95 28.75 22.29
N ASP A 107 -20.28 29.65 21.37
CA ASP A 107 -20.57 31.05 21.69
C ASP A 107 -21.74 31.11 22.69
N THR A 108 -21.40 31.17 23.97
CA THR A 108 -22.33 31.55 25.03
C THR A 108 -22.35 33.07 25.12
N GLU A 109 -23.11 33.73 24.25
CA GLU A 109 -23.43 35.15 24.44
C GLU A 109 -24.89 35.31 24.89
N ASN A 110 -25.05 35.28 26.22
CA ASN A 110 -26.28 35.65 26.90
C ASN A 110 -26.02 36.96 27.65
N LYS A 111 -26.34 38.11 27.04
CA LYS A 111 -26.57 39.38 27.75
C LYS A 111 -27.63 40.24 27.04
N GLN A 112 -28.88 40.01 27.44
CA GLN A 112 -29.73 40.99 28.15
C GLN A 112 -29.45 42.49 27.84
N GLY A 113 -30.41 43.14 27.17
CA GLY A 113 -30.49 44.59 27.03
C GLY A 113 -31.93 45.06 26.84
N ASN A 114 -32.51 45.63 27.90
CA ASN A 114 -33.77 46.38 27.91
C ASN A 114 -33.66 47.62 27.01
N GLU A 115 -34.71 47.91 26.22
CA GLU A 115 -35.69 49.00 26.43
C GLU A 115 -36.80 48.93 25.37
#